data_AF-A0A7S4V666-F1
#
_entry.id   AF-A0A7S4V666-F1
#
_cell.length_a   1.000
_cell.length_b   1.000
_cell.length_c   1.000
_cell.angle_alpha   90.00
_cell.angle_beta   90.00
_cell.angle_gamma   90.00
#
_symmetry.space_group_name_H-M   'P 1'
#
loop_
_entity.id
_entity.type
_entity.pdbx_description
1 polymer ?
#
loop_
_entity_poly.entity_id
_entity_poly.type
_entity_poly.pdbx_seq_one_letter_code
_entity_poly.pdbx_strand_id
1 'polypeptide(L)'
;MVAKTPIFFLLLICQLQRKANGFSTPPQRPLASHRHPLGFVSSRQSLSTSSTLFSTIDKIDEDKKKAVEALEKLLDKQRAEIRETEELLRHFHKSDTVNATFDSDSDTDNLSSLKASAIAKSMMAGFDYGFVSRSEGCTSDSLSAGSSYESEIFQDYGPPSNIVSLGNQQFWRNLNAMVGEYKDEEDVKLTPKQEKLRGKLKQLTLNSTAIWERETADGPIQAPLLIKIPYLVLCFFLDTVFEGRYVPSRFFLLETVARMPYFSYITMLHLYETLGFWRRSADVKRVHFAEEWNEFNHLLIMESLGGDQSWWVRFMAQHSAIAYFVALLALWSISPTLAYKFSELLETHAVNTYGQLLDENEELLKELPPSTAAVQYYSFGAADPFFGEYQTTALSKGEPVSSIW
;
A
#
# COMPACT_ATOMS: atom_id res chain seq x y z
N MET A 1 -15.27 -12.57 12.51
CA MET A 1 -14.25 -11.60 12.96
C MET A 1 -13.49 -11.16 11.72
N VAL A 2 -14.19 -10.43 10.85
CA VAL A 2 -13.69 -9.97 9.55
C VAL A 2 -13.49 -8.48 9.73
N ALA A 3 -12.24 -8.05 9.74
CA ALA A 3 -11.87 -6.64 9.87
C ALA A 3 -12.51 -5.87 8.71
N LYS A 4 -13.19 -4.79 9.06
CA LYS A 4 -13.85 -3.89 8.11
C LYS A 4 -12.77 -2.99 7.50
N THR A 5 -12.16 -3.46 6.41
CA THR A 5 -11.40 -2.75 5.35
C THR A 5 -10.65 -1.42 5.59
N PRO A 6 -9.41 -1.32 5.06
CA PRO A 6 -8.83 -0.05 4.60
C PRO A 6 -9.37 0.31 3.21
N ILE A 7 -10.60 0.82 3.13
CA ILE A 7 -11.18 1.41 1.90
C ILE A 7 -11.16 2.96 1.96
N PHE A 8 -10.68 3.55 3.06
CA PHE A 8 -10.85 4.97 3.30
C PHE A 8 -9.83 5.89 2.60
N PHE A 9 -8.69 5.37 2.14
CA PHE A 9 -7.67 6.21 1.50
C PHE A 9 -8.06 6.66 0.07
N LEU A 10 -8.82 5.83 -0.67
CA LEU A 10 -9.28 6.12 -2.04
C LEU A 10 -10.62 6.89 -2.09
N LEU A 11 -11.48 6.75 -1.07
CA LEU A 11 -12.75 7.46 -1.06
C LEU A 11 -12.57 8.97 -0.89
N LEU A 12 -11.59 9.45 -0.10
CA LEU A 12 -11.55 10.88 0.24
C LEU A 12 -10.95 11.76 -0.87
N ILE A 13 -9.97 11.25 -1.65
CA ILE A 13 -9.39 11.99 -2.79
C ILE A 13 -10.31 11.92 -4.03
N CYS A 14 -11.05 10.82 -4.25
CA CYS A 14 -12.05 10.73 -5.33
C CYS A 14 -13.40 11.42 -5.01
N GLN A 15 -13.81 11.52 -3.74
CA GLN A 15 -15.08 12.20 -3.37
C GLN A 15 -15.03 13.72 -3.58
N LEU A 16 -13.84 14.33 -3.59
CA LEU A 16 -13.66 15.75 -3.92
C LEU A 16 -13.97 16.07 -5.39
N GLN A 17 -14.01 15.07 -6.29
CA GLN A 17 -14.52 15.24 -7.66
C GLN A 17 -16.01 14.92 -7.80
N ARG A 18 -16.61 14.07 -6.93
CA ARG A 18 -18.04 13.72 -7.00
C ARG A 18 -18.97 14.76 -6.40
N LYS A 19 -18.53 15.57 -5.42
CA LYS A 19 -19.37 16.61 -4.79
C LYS A 19 -19.72 17.79 -5.71
N ALA A 20 -19.12 17.87 -6.90
CA ALA A 20 -19.43 18.88 -7.92
C ALA A 20 -20.71 18.57 -8.73
N ASN A 21 -21.20 17.32 -8.77
CA ASN A 21 -22.31 16.91 -9.66
C ASN A 21 -23.45 16.21 -8.91
N GLY A 22 -24.06 16.92 -7.95
CA GLY A 22 -25.03 16.40 -6.98
C GLY A 22 -26.00 15.33 -7.48
N PHE A 23 -25.98 14.16 -6.83
CA PHE A 23 -27.03 13.15 -6.89
C PHE A 23 -27.15 12.41 -5.55
N SER A 24 -28.37 12.29 -5.05
CA SER A 24 -28.74 11.72 -3.74
C SER A 24 -28.97 10.20 -3.81
N THR A 25 -28.66 9.50 -2.72
CA THR A 25 -28.89 8.05 -2.53
C THR A 25 -30.28 7.74 -1.94
N PRO A 26 -30.88 6.58 -2.24
CA PRO A 26 -31.99 6.01 -1.45
C PRO A 26 -31.63 4.65 -0.78
N PRO A 27 -32.49 4.14 0.15
CA PRO A 27 -32.06 3.35 1.31
C PRO A 27 -32.20 1.81 1.21
N GLN A 28 -31.51 1.11 2.11
CA GLN A 28 -31.46 -0.35 2.30
C GLN A 28 -32.72 -0.98 2.94
N ARG A 29 -32.95 -2.28 2.69
CA ARG A 29 -33.81 -3.19 3.50
C ARG A 29 -33.32 -4.65 3.51
N PRO A 30 -33.76 -5.50 4.47
CA PRO A 30 -32.88 -6.46 5.17
C PRO A 30 -33.12 -7.97 4.90
N LEU A 31 -32.17 -8.75 5.41
CA LEU A 31 -31.99 -10.21 5.42
C LEU A 31 -33.20 -11.04 5.92
N ALA A 32 -33.37 -12.24 5.34
CA ALA A 32 -34.20 -13.31 5.88
C ALA A 32 -33.40 -14.62 6.03
N SER A 33 -33.47 -15.20 7.23
CA SER A 33 -32.93 -16.50 7.65
C SER A 33 -33.85 -17.66 7.28
N HIS A 34 -33.33 -18.85 6.97
CA HIS A 34 -34.10 -20.12 7.09
C HIS A 34 -33.19 -21.29 7.55
N ARG A 35 -33.64 -21.96 8.63
CA ARG A 35 -33.21 -23.28 9.14
C ARG A 35 -33.92 -24.39 8.36
N HIS A 36 -33.38 -25.62 8.35
CA HIS A 36 -34.14 -26.89 8.45
C HIS A 36 -33.20 -28.12 8.69
N PRO A 37 -33.69 -29.32 9.08
CA PRO A 37 -33.21 -30.05 10.26
C PRO A 37 -32.46 -31.38 10.02
N LEU A 38 -32.00 -31.95 11.14
CA LEU A 38 -31.42 -33.28 11.36
C LEU A 38 -32.31 -34.46 10.88
N GLY A 39 -31.68 -35.46 10.28
CA GLY A 39 -32.22 -36.81 10.07
C GLY A 39 -31.09 -37.84 10.12
N PHE A 40 -31.30 -38.92 10.88
CA PHE A 40 -30.36 -40.01 11.14
C PHE A 40 -30.78 -41.29 10.40
N VAL A 41 -29.86 -42.26 10.35
CA VAL A 41 -29.98 -43.72 10.03
C VAL A 41 -29.76 -44.12 8.56
N SER A 42 -28.62 -44.75 8.25
CA SER A 42 -28.48 -46.22 8.18
C SER A 42 -27.25 -46.64 7.36
N SER A 43 -26.47 -47.56 7.93
CA SER A 43 -25.39 -48.27 7.25
C SER A 43 -25.92 -49.38 6.35
N ARG A 44 -25.59 -49.35 5.06
CA ARG A 44 -25.43 -50.55 4.22
C ARG A 44 -24.27 -50.35 3.26
N GLN A 45 -23.17 -51.07 3.50
CA GLN A 45 -22.14 -51.32 2.50
C GLN A 45 -22.72 -52.28 1.44
N SER A 46 -22.80 -51.82 0.19
CA SER A 46 -22.90 -52.71 -0.97
C SER A 46 -21.99 -52.19 -2.08
N LEU A 47 -21.27 -53.11 -2.70
CA LEU A 47 -20.30 -52.93 -3.79
C LEU A 47 -20.76 -51.89 -4.84
N SER A 48 -20.00 -50.82 -5.00
CA SER A 48 -20.13 -49.90 -6.15
C SER A 48 -18.75 -49.44 -6.66
N THR A 49 -17.95 -50.38 -7.14
CA THR A 49 -16.64 -50.08 -7.75
C THR A 49 -16.73 -49.46 -9.15
N SER A 50 -17.92 -49.37 -9.76
CA SER A 50 -18.13 -48.65 -11.04
C SER A 50 -18.62 -47.20 -10.88
N SER A 51 -19.37 -46.88 -9.81
CA SER A 51 -19.87 -45.51 -9.58
C SER A 51 -18.77 -44.58 -9.06
N THR A 52 -17.78 -45.10 -8.35
CA THR A 52 -16.60 -44.33 -7.91
C THR A 52 -15.69 -43.96 -9.08
N LEU A 53 -15.60 -44.81 -10.11
CA LEU A 53 -14.80 -44.55 -11.31
C LEU A 53 -15.47 -43.50 -12.20
N PHE A 54 -16.80 -43.61 -12.39
CA PHE A 54 -17.58 -42.62 -13.13
C PHE A 54 -17.63 -41.27 -12.41
N SER A 55 -17.83 -41.25 -11.08
CA SER A 55 -17.79 -40.02 -10.29
C SER A 55 -16.40 -39.36 -10.27
N THR A 56 -15.33 -40.15 -10.44
CA THR A 56 -13.96 -39.62 -10.53
C THR A 56 -13.70 -39.04 -11.92
N ILE A 57 -14.21 -39.66 -12.98
CA ILE A 57 -14.11 -39.14 -14.36
C ILE A 57 -14.94 -37.86 -14.52
N ASP A 58 -16.18 -37.84 -14.03
CA ASP A 58 -17.04 -36.64 -14.07
C ASP A 58 -16.43 -35.48 -13.27
N LYS A 59 -15.82 -35.78 -12.12
CA LYS A 59 -15.12 -34.79 -11.30
C LYS A 59 -13.84 -34.27 -11.97
N ILE A 60 -13.09 -35.12 -12.67
CA ILE A 60 -11.92 -34.71 -13.47
C ILE A 60 -12.35 -33.80 -14.63
N ASP A 61 -13.48 -34.09 -15.28
CA ASP A 61 -13.99 -33.28 -16.39
C ASP A 61 -14.52 -31.91 -15.89
N GLU A 62 -15.17 -31.89 -14.73
CA GLU A 62 -15.60 -30.65 -14.07
C GLU A 62 -14.41 -29.81 -13.59
N ASP A 63 -13.38 -30.42 -13.02
CA ASP A 63 -12.15 -29.73 -12.59
C ASP A 63 -11.36 -29.20 -13.80
N LYS A 64 -11.31 -29.94 -14.91
CA LYS A 64 -10.74 -29.45 -16.17
C LYS A 64 -11.52 -28.25 -16.70
N LYS A 65 -12.84 -28.30 -16.69
CA LYS A 65 -13.67 -27.18 -17.15
C LYS A 65 -13.45 -25.93 -16.30
N LYS A 66 -13.35 -26.07 -14.97
CA LYS A 66 -12.98 -24.97 -14.07
C LYS A 66 -11.58 -24.42 -14.33
N ALA A 67 -10.61 -25.29 -14.62
CA ALA A 67 -9.26 -24.88 -14.96
C ALA A 67 -9.21 -24.12 -16.30
N VAL A 68 -9.96 -24.57 -17.31
CA VAL A 68 -10.09 -23.87 -18.60
C VAL A 68 -10.74 -22.51 -18.40
N GLU A 69 -11.85 -22.42 -17.66
CA GLU A 69 -12.50 -21.14 -17.37
C GLU A 69 -11.59 -20.18 -16.61
N ALA A 70 -10.80 -20.68 -15.65
CA ALA A 70 -9.81 -19.88 -14.94
C ALA A 70 -8.69 -19.38 -15.86
N LEU A 71 -8.22 -20.22 -16.79
CA LEU A 71 -7.21 -19.84 -17.79
C LEU A 71 -7.75 -18.82 -18.79
N GLU A 72 -9.00 -18.97 -19.24
CA GLU A 72 -9.66 -18.00 -20.13
C GLU A 72 -9.82 -16.64 -19.43
N LYS A 73 -10.28 -16.62 -18.17
CA LYS A 73 -10.34 -15.40 -17.36
C LYS A 73 -8.97 -14.74 -17.18
N LEU A 74 -7.93 -15.54 -16.93
CA LEU A 74 -6.56 -15.03 -16.81
C LEU A 74 -6.07 -14.43 -18.14
N LEU A 75 -6.33 -15.11 -19.25
CA LEU A 75 -5.94 -14.64 -20.58
C LEU A 75 -6.65 -13.33 -20.94
N ASP A 76 -7.93 -13.19 -20.64
CA ASP A 76 -8.69 -11.96 -20.88
C ASP A 76 -8.18 -10.81 -20.01
N LYS A 77 -7.83 -11.08 -18.75
CA LYS A 77 -7.18 -10.10 -17.87
C LYS A 77 -5.84 -9.63 -18.45
N GLN A 78 -4.96 -10.57 -18.83
CA GLN A 78 -3.65 -10.25 -19.43
C GLN A 78 -3.78 -9.44 -20.72
N ARG A 79 -4.74 -9.78 -21.59
CA ARG A 79 -5.00 -9.03 -22.82
C ARG A 79 -5.50 -7.60 -22.55
N ALA A 80 -6.30 -7.41 -21.50
CA ALA A 80 -6.73 -6.07 -21.10
C ALA A 80 -5.54 -5.22 -20.61
N GLU A 81 -4.67 -5.79 -19.77
CA GLU A 81 -3.47 -5.11 -19.26
C GLU A 81 -2.50 -4.74 -20.39
N ILE A 82 -2.28 -5.64 -21.36
CA ILE A 82 -1.44 -5.36 -22.53
C ILE A 82 -2.01 -4.21 -23.35
N ARG A 83 -3.33 -4.20 -23.61
CA ARG A 83 -3.97 -3.11 -24.37
C ARG A 83 -3.83 -1.75 -23.67
N GLU A 84 -4.04 -1.70 -22.37
CA GLU A 84 -3.87 -0.48 -21.58
C GLU A 84 -2.41 0.03 -21.64
N THR A 85 -1.45 -0.89 -21.49
CA THR A 85 -0.02 -0.57 -21.61
C THR A 85 0.34 -0.04 -23.01
N GLU A 86 -0.18 -0.67 -24.08
CA GLU A 86 0.02 -0.22 -25.45
C GLU A 86 -0.55 1.18 -25.70
N GLU A 87 -1.74 1.49 -25.17
CA GLU A 87 -2.35 2.82 -25.28
C GLU A 87 -1.49 3.89 -24.59
N LEU A 88 -1.03 3.62 -23.37
CA LEU A 88 -0.14 4.51 -22.62
C LEU A 88 1.18 4.76 -23.37
N LEU A 89 1.81 3.72 -23.90
CA LEU A 89 3.03 3.84 -24.70
C LEU A 89 2.81 4.69 -25.96
N ARG A 90 1.68 4.51 -26.66
CA ARG A 90 1.32 5.36 -27.81
C ARG A 90 1.19 6.82 -27.40
N HIS A 91 0.60 7.11 -26.24
CA HIS A 91 0.48 8.47 -25.73
C HIS A 91 1.85 9.11 -25.40
N PHE A 92 2.77 8.36 -24.79
CA PHE A 92 4.12 8.86 -24.52
C PHE A 92 4.90 9.13 -25.81
N HIS A 93 4.91 8.19 -26.76
CA HIS A 93 5.55 8.40 -28.07
C HIS A 93 4.90 9.54 -28.87
N LYS A 94 3.58 9.75 -28.73
CA LYS A 94 2.87 10.88 -29.34
C LYS A 94 3.21 12.20 -28.65
N SER A 95 3.40 12.22 -27.34
CA SER A 95 3.86 13.40 -26.58
C SER A 95 5.25 13.86 -27.01
N ASP A 96 6.16 12.92 -27.31
CA ASP A 96 7.50 13.23 -27.84
C ASP A 96 7.46 13.80 -29.26
N THR A 97 6.44 13.45 -30.06
CA THR A 97 6.26 13.94 -31.43
C THR A 97 5.41 15.21 -31.53
N VAL A 98 4.51 15.48 -30.58
CA VAL A 98 3.61 16.66 -30.59
C VAL A 98 4.29 17.97 -30.16
N ASN A 99 5.58 17.95 -29.80
CA ASN A 99 6.41 19.16 -29.92
C ASN A 99 6.64 19.59 -31.39
N ALA A 100 6.17 18.81 -32.36
CA ALA A 100 6.00 19.21 -33.75
C ALA A 100 4.56 18.91 -34.20
N THR A 101 3.83 19.99 -34.50
CA THR A 101 2.54 20.03 -35.23
C THR A 101 1.28 19.51 -34.52
N PHE A 102 0.31 20.43 -34.42
CA PHE A 102 -1.06 20.28 -33.97
C PHE A 102 -1.93 19.96 -35.18
N ASP A 103 -2.64 18.82 -35.21
CA ASP A 103 -3.88 18.71 -35.96
C ASP A 103 -4.80 17.56 -35.45
N SER A 104 -6.05 17.69 -35.87
CA SER A 104 -7.32 17.26 -35.31
C SER A 104 -7.82 15.85 -35.73
N ASP A 105 -8.91 15.45 -35.05
CA ASP A 105 -9.89 14.38 -35.34
C ASP A 105 -9.63 12.90 -34.97
N SER A 106 -10.43 12.38 -34.02
CA SER A 106 -11.51 11.41 -34.28
C SER A 106 -12.17 10.93 -32.96
N ASP A 107 -13.48 11.14 -32.87
CA ASP A 107 -14.33 10.82 -31.73
C ASP A 107 -14.83 9.37 -31.76
N THR A 108 -14.19 8.46 -31.00
CA THR A 108 -14.84 7.28 -30.39
C THR A 108 -14.07 6.66 -29.21
N ASP A 109 -12.79 7.01 -28.98
CA ASP A 109 -11.95 6.48 -27.89
C ASP A 109 -11.74 7.46 -26.73
N ASN A 110 -12.71 8.36 -26.48
CA ASN A 110 -12.48 9.51 -25.62
C ASN A 110 -12.15 9.15 -24.17
N LEU A 111 -12.75 8.12 -23.57
CA LEU A 111 -12.57 7.85 -22.13
C LEU A 111 -11.21 7.21 -21.79
N SER A 112 -10.74 6.23 -22.56
CA SER A 112 -9.43 5.58 -22.33
C SER A 112 -8.28 6.52 -22.72
N SER A 113 -8.42 7.24 -23.85
CA SER A 113 -7.49 8.28 -24.28
C SER A 113 -7.38 9.44 -23.27
N LEU A 114 -8.50 9.89 -22.68
CA LEU A 114 -8.50 10.92 -21.64
C LEU A 114 -7.84 10.43 -20.35
N LYS A 115 -8.09 9.18 -19.93
CA LYS A 115 -7.43 8.57 -18.77
C LYS A 115 -5.93 8.41 -19.00
N ALA A 116 -5.52 7.88 -20.14
CA ALA A 116 -4.11 7.73 -20.50
C ALA A 116 -3.40 9.08 -20.61
N SER A 117 -4.05 10.11 -21.17
CA SER A 117 -3.53 11.49 -21.20
C SER A 117 -3.40 12.10 -19.80
N ALA A 118 -4.36 11.85 -18.90
CA ALA A 118 -4.30 12.32 -17.52
C ALA A 118 -3.17 11.63 -16.73
N ILE A 119 -3.02 10.31 -16.86
CA ILE A 119 -1.93 9.53 -16.25
C ILE A 119 -0.57 10.00 -16.78
N ALA A 120 -0.43 10.19 -18.09
CA ALA A 120 0.81 10.70 -18.69
C ALA A 120 1.18 12.10 -18.19
N LYS A 121 0.20 13.02 -18.11
CA LYS A 121 0.39 14.36 -17.51
C LYS A 121 0.80 14.26 -16.03
N SER A 122 0.19 13.33 -15.31
CA SER A 122 0.48 13.07 -13.89
C SER A 122 1.89 12.53 -13.67
N MET A 123 2.37 11.62 -14.54
CA MET A 123 3.74 11.10 -14.48
C MET A 123 4.78 12.19 -14.80
N MET A 124 4.55 12.99 -15.84
CA MET A 124 5.42 14.11 -16.16
C MET A 124 5.46 15.15 -15.03
N ALA A 125 4.38 15.28 -14.26
CA ALA A 125 4.30 16.16 -13.10
C ALA A 125 4.92 15.56 -11.82
N GLY A 126 4.95 14.24 -11.68
CA GLY A 126 5.41 13.55 -10.47
C GLY A 126 6.91 13.70 -10.20
N PHE A 127 7.73 13.95 -11.23
CA PHE A 127 9.17 14.22 -11.10
C PHE A 127 9.47 15.64 -10.56
N ASP A 128 8.44 16.48 -10.38
CA ASP A 128 8.60 17.90 -10.08
C ASP A 128 8.74 18.22 -8.59
N TYR A 129 8.64 17.26 -7.67
CA TYR A 129 8.91 17.54 -6.25
C TYR A 129 10.41 17.67 -5.95
N GLY A 130 11.23 17.01 -6.76
CA GLY A 130 12.68 17.09 -6.74
C GLY A 130 13.36 16.49 -5.52
N PHE A 131 12.66 15.78 -4.62
CA PHE A 131 13.32 15.04 -3.53
C PHE A 131 13.91 13.74 -4.04
N VAL A 132 15.13 13.45 -3.59
CA VAL A 132 15.79 12.15 -3.75
C VAL A 132 15.72 11.47 -2.40
N SER A 133 15.27 10.21 -2.37
CA SER A 133 15.21 9.44 -1.13
C SER A 133 16.61 9.31 -0.55
N ARG A 134 16.77 9.70 0.71
CA ARG A 134 17.97 9.45 1.53
C ARG A 134 17.86 8.13 2.28
N SER A 135 16.71 7.46 2.20
CA SER A 135 16.43 6.14 2.76
C SER A 135 16.74 5.02 1.79
N GLU A 136 16.69 5.29 0.48
CA GLU A 136 17.36 4.47 -0.52
C GLU A 136 18.77 4.18 -0.02
N GLY A 137 19.09 2.89 0.07
CA GLY A 137 20.38 2.43 0.58
C GLY A 137 21.52 2.94 -0.29
N CYS A 138 22.74 2.50 -0.02
CA CYS A 138 23.80 2.70 -0.99
C CYS A 138 23.39 2.01 -2.30
N THR A 139 22.98 2.79 -3.31
CA THR A 139 22.91 2.32 -4.68
C THR A 139 24.29 1.78 -4.98
N SER A 140 24.37 0.49 -5.28
CA SER A 140 25.64 -0.12 -5.61
C SER A 140 26.00 0.27 -7.04
N ASP A 141 26.38 1.54 -7.25
CA ASP A 141 27.08 1.97 -8.46
C ASP A 141 28.35 1.11 -8.68
N SER A 142 28.80 0.37 -7.66
CA SER A 142 29.97 -0.51 -7.66
C SER A 142 29.70 -2.00 -7.91
N LEU A 143 28.46 -2.47 -8.12
CA LEU A 143 28.19 -3.89 -8.43
C LEU A 143 27.86 -4.19 -9.90
N SER A 144 27.64 -3.16 -10.72
CA SER A 144 27.53 -3.31 -12.18
C SER A 144 28.86 -3.70 -12.83
N ALA A 145 29.98 -3.53 -12.14
CA ALA A 145 31.31 -3.97 -12.56
C ALA A 145 31.54 -5.47 -12.25
N GLY A 146 30.81 -6.35 -12.94
CA GLY A 146 31.27 -7.74 -13.15
C GLY A 146 30.36 -8.87 -12.69
N SER A 147 29.10 -8.63 -12.31
CA SER A 147 28.18 -9.73 -12.00
C SER A 147 27.37 -10.13 -13.24
N SER A 148 27.65 -11.32 -13.78
CA SER A 148 26.93 -11.94 -14.90
C SER A 148 25.64 -12.63 -14.44
N TYR A 149 24.81 -11.95 -13.66
CA TYR A 149 23.51 -12.49 -13.26
C TYR A 149 22.49 -12.18 -14.35
N GLU A 150 22.02 -13.25 -15.01
CA GLU A 150 21.15 -13.24 -16.19
C GLU A 150 19.65 -13.18 -15.84
N SER A 151 19.29 -12.79 -14.61
CA SER A 151 17.89 -12.68 -14.21
C SER A 151 17.41 -11.22 -14.29
N GLU A 152 16.40 -10.98 -15.12
CA GLU A 152 15.74 -9.67 -15.31
C GLU A 152 15.21 -9.06 -13.99
N ILE A 153 14.99 -9.87 -12.94
CA ILE A 153 14.53 -9.43 -11.61
C ILE A 153 15.59 -8.61 -10.85
N PHE A 154 16.87 -8.82 -11.15
CA PHE A 154 18.01 -8.12 -10.51
C PHE A 154 18.76 -7.21 -11.49
N GLN A 155 18.18 -6.95 -12.67
CA GLN A 155 18.70 -5.89 -13.54
C GLN A 155 18.65 -4.58 -12.74
N ASP A 156 19.81 -3.91 -12.66
CA ASP A 156 20.07 -2.67 -11.92
C ASP A 156 20.31 -2.78 -10.40
N TYR A 157 19.94 -3.88 -9.74
CA TYR A 157 20.18 -4.08 -8.30
C TYR A 157 20.70 -5.50 -8.00
N GLY A 158 22.01 -5.64 -7.78
CA GLY A 158 22.62 -6.89 -7.34
C GLY A 158 22.13 -7.33 -5.94
N PRO A 159 22.43 -8.56 -5.50
CA PRO A 159 22.09 -8.99 -4.15
C PRO A 159 22.70 -8.05 -3.10
N PRO A 160 22.01 -7.82 -1.96
CA PRO A 160 22.49 -6.89 -0.95
C PRO A 160 23.85 -7.36 -0.40
N SER A 161 24.73 -6.39 -0.09
CA SER A 161 26.00 -6.68 0.58
C SER A 161 25.78 -7.17 2.01
N ASN A 162 26.83 -7.66 2.66
CA ASN A 162 26.73 -8.19 4.02
C ASN A 162 26.46 -7.09 5.06
N ILE A 163 25.95 -7.49 6.23
CA ILE A 163 25.58 -6.60 7.34
C ILE A 163 26.72 -5.70 7.82
N VAL A 164 27.98 -6.15 7.75
CA VAL A 164 29.13 -5.34 8.16
C VAL A 164 29.37 -4.23 7.14
N SER A 165 29.34 -4.55 5.84
CA SER A 165 29.50 -3.56 4.78
C SER A 165 28.37 -2.53 4.79
N LEU A 166 27.11 -2.99 4.74
CA LEU A 166 25.95 -2.09 4.72
C LEU A 166 25.82 -1.32 6.03
N GLY A 167 26.03 -1.99 7.17
CA GLY A 167 25.97 -1.36 8.49
C GLY A 167 27.03 -0.28 8.67
N ASN A 168 28.27 -0.54 8.25
CA ASN A 168 29.34 0.46 8.32
C ASN A 168 29.05 1.65 7.39
N GLN A 169 28.62 1.40 6.15
CA GLN A 169 28.25 2.47 5.21
C GLN A 169 27.12 3.34 5.78
N GLN A 170 26.04 2.73 6.28
CA GLN A 170 24.92 3.46 6.86
C GLN A 170 25.28 4.17 8.16
N PHE A 171 26.17 3.61 8.97
CA PHE A 171 26.67 4.26 10.18
C PHE A 171 27.42 5.55 9.83
N TRP A 172 28.39 5.48 8.92
CA TRP A 172 29.17 6.66 8.53
C TRP A 172 28.32 7.69 7.79
N ARG A 173 27.39 7.25 6.92
CA ARG A 173 26.45 8.14 6.23
C ARG A 173 25.60 8.93 7.24
N ASN A 174 25.03 8.26 8.25
CA ASN A 174 24.24 8.94 9.28
C ASN A 174 25.12 9.78 10.23
N LEU A 175 26.35 9.36 10.53
CA LEU A 175 27.26 10.13 11.38
C LEU A 175 27.67 11.45 10.72
N ASN A 176 28.01 11.41 9.42
CA ASN A 176 28.30 12.61 8.65
C ASN A 176 27.09 13.56 8.61
N ALA A 177 25.89 12.99 8.47
CA ALA A 177 24.65 13.74 8.51
C ALA A 177 24.37 14.42 9.87
N MET A 178 24.84 13.87 10.99
CA MET A 178 24.73 14.54 12.29
C MET A 178 25.59 15.82 12.35
N VAL A 179 26.72 15.85 11.65
CA VAL A 179 27.68 16.97 11.68
C VAL A 179 27.32 18.07 10.69
N GLY A 180 26.59 17.76 9.61
CA GLY A 180 26.30 18.73 8.55
C GLY A 180 25.03 18.50 7.73
N GLU A 181 24.10 17.65 8.17
CA GLU A 181 22.81 17.34 7.53
C GLU A 181 22.87 17.17 6.00
N TYR A 182 23.72 16.27 5.52
CA TYR A 182 23.86 15.93 4.09
C TYR A 182 24.18 17.12 3.17
N LYS A 183 24.78 18.19 3.68
CA LYS A 183 25.24 19.33 2.86
C LYS A 183 26.16 18.92 1.72
N ASP A 184 26.85 17.79 1.86
CA ASP A 184 27.70 17.16 0.85
C ASP A 184 26.92 16.48 -0.28
N GLU A 185 25.62 16.21 -0.08
CA GLU A 185 24.71 15.62 -1.08
C GLU A 185 23.75 16.67 -1.70
N GLU A 186 23.87 17.96 -1.37
CA GLU A 186 22.95 19.03 -1.79
C GLU A 186 23.13 19.53 -3.25
N ASP A 187 23.97 18.91 -4.07
CA ASP A 187 24.44 19.47 -5.35
C ASP A 187 23.47 19.35 -6.55
N VAL A 188 22.16 19.24 -6.32
CA VAL A 188 21.15 19.32 -7.41
C VAL A 188 20.51 20.71 -7.42
N LYS A 189 20.87 21.53 -8.41
CA LYS A 189 20.16 22.80 -8.69
C LYS A 189 18.71 22.50 -9.05
N LEU A 190 17.80 22.85 -8.14
CA LEU A 190 16.36 22.69 -8.34
C LEU A 190 15.88 23.60 -9.45
N THR A 191 14.91 23.12 -10.23
CA THR A 191 14.17 23.97 -11.16
C THR A 191 13.25 24.93 -10.38
N PRO A 192 12.90 26.11 -10.94
CA PRO A 192 11.97 27.03 -10.29
C PRO A 192 10.60 26.40 -9.95
N LYS A 193 10.18 25.40 -10.75
CA LYS A 193 8.97 24.62 -10.51
C LYS A 193 9.11 23.75 -9.24
N GLN A 194 10.22 23.05 -9.10
CA GLN A 194 10.54 22.23 -7.92
C GLN A 194 10.61 23.08 -6.64
N GLU A 195 11.25 24.25 -6.69
CA GLU A 195 11.30 25.17 -5.55
C GLU A 195 9.91 25.63 -5.11
N LYS A 196 9.05 26.00 -6.06
CA LYS A 196 7.67 26.39 -5.78
C LYS A 196 6.87 25.26 -5.14
N LEU A 197 6.98 24.04 -5.65
CA LEU A 197 6.26 22.88 -5.12
C LEU A 197 6.75 22.49 -3.73
N ARG A 198 8.07 22.49 -3.49
CA ARG A 198 8.64 22.32 -2.14
C ARG A 198 8.18 23.41 -1.18
N GLY A 199 8.08 24.66 -1.65
CA GLY A 199 7.53 25.77 -0.88
C GLY A 199 6.07 25.58 -0.49
N LYS A 200 5.27 24.97 -1.37
CA LYS A 200 3.89 24.57 -1.05
C LYS A 200 3.82 23.41 -0.07
N LEU A 201 4.62 22.36 -0.25
CA LEU A 201 4.67 21.24 0.71
C LEU A 201 5.02 21.69 2.14
N LYS A 202 5.92 22.69 2.27
CA LYS A 202 6.28 23.27 3.58
C LYS A 202 5.13 24.05 4.26
N GLN A 203 4.09 24.43 3.50
CA GLN A 203 2.92 25.10 4.05
C GLN A 203 1.87 24.13 4.59
N LEU A 204 2.04 22.82 4.38
CA LEU A 204 1.15 21.83 4.95
C LEU A 204 1.18 21.91 6.48
N THR A 205 0.00 21.93 7.09
CA THR A 205 -0.17 21.91 8.54
C THR A 205 -0.90 20.65 8.97
N LEU A 206 -0.70 20.25 10.22
CA LEU A 206 -1.39 19.10 10.79
C LEU A 206 -1.60 19.35 12.28
N ASN A 207 -2.85 19.59 12.66
CA ASN A 207 -3.22 19.85 14.05
C ASN A 207 -3.50 18.56 14.82
N SER A 208 -2.63 18.19 15.76
CA SER A 208 -2.82 16.95 16.53
C SER A 208 -4.04 16.98 17.45
N THR A 209 -4.46 18.15 17.94
CA THR A 209 -5.67 18.25 18.78
C THR A 209 -6.92 17.90 17.97
N ALA A 210 -7.00 18.36 16.73
CA ALA A 210 -8.12 18.03 15.83
C ALA A 210 -8.17 16.53 15.46
N ILE A 211 -7.02 15.85 15.41
CA ILE A 211 -6.98 14.38 15.23
C ILE A 211 -7.66 13.69 16.41
N TRP A 212 -7.35 14.09 17.65
CA TRP A 212 -7.98 13.52 18.85
C TRP A 212 -9.46 13.85 18.97
N GLU A 213 -9.87 15.06 18.57
CA GLU A 213 -11.30 15.42 18.51
C GLU A 213 -12.05 14.51 17.55
N ARG A 214 -11.49 14.23 16.37
CA ARG A 214 -12.04 13.28 15.41
C ARG A 214 -12.13 11.87 15.99
N GLU A 215 -11.05 11.37 16.57
CA GLU A 215 -11.02 10.02 17.14
C GLU A 215 -11.99 9.85 18.32
N THR A 216 -12.13 10.89 19.15
CA THR A 216 -13.06 10.87 20.28
C THR A 216 -14.52 10.96 19.82
N ALA A 217 -14.77 11.60 18.68
CA ALA A 217 -16.11 11.67 18.09
C ALA A 217 -16.63 10.30 17.64
N ASP A 218 -15.75 9.38 17.23
CA ASP A 218 -16.09 8.01 16.84
C ASP A 218 -16.43 7.09 18.04
N GLY A 219 -16.13 7.55 19.26
CA GLY A 219 -16.45 6.87 20.52
C GLY A 219 -15.21 6.51 21.34
N PRO A 220 -15.40 5.88 22.52
CA PRO A 220 -14.28 5.56 23.39
C PRO A 220 -13.43 4.42 22.83
N ILE A 221 -12.11 4.53 22.95
CA ILE A 221 -11.16 3.48 22.58
C ILE A 221 -11.39 2.23 23.44
N GLN A 222 -11.98 1.19 22.84
CA GLN A 222 -12.29 -0.08 23.48
C GLN A 222 -11.16 -1.09 23.29
N ALA A 223 -10.17 -1.05 24.20
CA ALA A 223 -9.03 -1.93 24.16
C ALA A 223 -8.54 -2.32 25.56
N PRO A 224 -8.00 -3.54 25.77
CA PRO A 224 -7.34 -3.90 27.02
C PRO A 224 -6.19 -2.94 27.35
N LEU A 225 -5.99 -2.66 28.64
CA LEU A 225 -4.95 -1.72 29.10
C LEU A 225 -3.55 -2.06 28.57
N LEU A 226 -3.27 -3.36 28.40
CA LEU A 226 -2.00 -3.86 27.87
C LEU A 226 -1.63 -3.28 26.50
N ILE A 227 -2.61 -3.01 25.63
CA ILE A 227 -2.37 -2.40 24.30
C ILE A 227 -2.77 -0.93 24.27
N LYS A 228 -3.75 -0.53 25.10
CA LYS A 228 -4.23 0.86 25.16
C LYS A 228 -3.18 1.82 25.72
N ILE A 229 -2.44 1.42 26.75
CA ILE A 229 -1.42 2.30 27.36
C ILE A 229 -0.27 2.55 26.37
N PRO A 230 0.36 1.52 25.76
CA PRO A 230 1.38 1.74 24.75
C PRO A 230 0.90 2.59 23.56
N TYR A 231 -0.33 2.36 23.11
CA TYR A 231 -0.97 3.16 22.06
C TYR A 231 -1.00 4.65 22.42
N LEU A 232 -1.56 5.01 23.58
CA LEU A 232 -1.66 6.40 24.01
C LEU A 232 -0.29 7.06 24.18
N VAL A 233 0.69 6.32 24.71
CA VAL A 233 2.08 6.81 24.87
C VAL A 233 2.71 7.09 23.51
N LEU A 234 2.51 6.19 22.53
CA LEU A 234 3.01 6.34 21.18
C LEU A 234 2.41 7.59 20.52
N CYS A 235 1.09 7.73 20.51
CA CYS A 235 0.41 8.88 19.89
C CYS A 235 0.84 10.20 20.55
N PHE A 236 0.88 10.26 21.88
CA PHE A 236 1.38 11.43 22.60
C PHE A 236 2.82 11.80 22.22
N PHE A 237 3.69 10.80 22.10
CA PHE A 237 5.07 11.01 21.67
C PHE A 237 5.13 11.56 20.24
N LEU A 238 4.36 11.00 19.31
CA LEU A 238 4.31 11.45 17.92
C LEU A 238 3.83 12.88 17.82
N ASP A 239 2.75 13.22 18.51
CA ASP A 239 2.21 14.58 18.53
C ASP A 239 3.27 15.55 19.09
N THR A 240 3.89 15.22 20.21
CA THR A 240 4.93 16.08 20.82
C THR A 240 6.14 16.28 19.90
N VAL A 241 6.57 15.24 19.17
CA VAL A 241 7.76 15.29 18.33
C VAL A 241 7.50 15.98 17.00
N PHE A 242 6.32 15.79 16.40
CA PHE A 242 6.05 16.25 15.03
C PHE A 242 5.12 17.46 14.91
N GLU A 243 4.48 17.92 16.00
CA GLU A 243 3.64 19.12 15.96
C GLU A 243 4.44 20.33 15.42
N GLY A 244 3.86 21.03 14.45
CA GLY A 244 4.45 22.21 13.83
C GLY A 244 5.74 21.96 13.02
N ARG A 245 6.09 20.69 12.76
CA ARG A 245 7.22 20.32 11.90
C ARG A 245 6.76 19.97 10.49
N TYR A 246 7.72 19.67 9.61
CA TYR A 246 7.45 19.27 8.23
C TYR A 246 6.56 18.03 8.20
N VAL A 247 5.33 18.19 7.71
CA VAL A 247 4.26 17.20 7.81
C VAL A 247 4.62 15.84 7.18
N PRO A 248 5.21 15.76 5.96
CA PRO A 248 5.62 14.48 5.38
C PRO A 248 6.60 13.67 6.24
N SER A 249 7.36 14.29 7.15
CA SER A 249 8.26 13.56 8.05
C SER A 249 7.52 12.72 9.10
N ARG A 250 6.35 13.17 9.59
CA ARG A 250 5.51 12.37 10.48
C ARG A 250 5.03 11.12 9.76
N PHE A 251 4.51 11.29 8.55
CA PHE A 251 4.00 10.19 7.74
C PHE A 251 5.10 9.24 7.31
N PHE A 252 6.27 9.70 6.88
CA PHE A 252 7.40 8.82 6.60
C PHE A 252 7.75 7.90 7.77
N LEU A 253 7.76 8.42 9.00
CA LEU A 253 7.97 7.59 10.19
C LEU A 253 6.84 6.59 10.39
N LEU A 254 5.58 7.04 10.28
CA LEU A 254 4.41 6.18 10.43
C LEU A 254 4.43 5.04 9.40
N GLU A 255 4.63 5.33 8.13
CA GLU A 255 4.68 4.33 7.04
C GLU A 255 5.88 3.38 7.17
N THR A 256 7.02 3.87 7.70
CA THR A 256 8.15 2.99 8.02
C THR A 256 7.77 1.94 9.05
N VAL A 257 7.03 2.35 10.08
CA VAL A 257 6.61 1.51 11.21
C VAL A 257 5.37 0.66 10.87
N ALA A 258 4.48 1.15 10.00
CA ALA A 258 3.23 0.51 9.59
C ALA A 258 3.43 -0.83 8.86
N ARG A 259 4.60 -1.05 8.27
CA ARG A 259 4.98 -2.35 7.65
C ARG A 259 5.25 -3.46 8.67
N MET A 260 5.66 -3.10 9.89
CA MET A 260 6.15 -4.06 10.89
C MET A 260 5.12 -5.10 11.33
N PRO A 261 3.82 -4.76 11.55
CA PRO A 261 2.76 -5.75 11.80
C PRO A 261 2.80 -6.92 10.81
N TYR A 262 2.74 -6.62 9.52
CA TYR A 262 2.62 -7.63 8.49
C TYR A 262 3.89 -8.49 8.39
N PHE A 263 5.07 -7.86 8.47
CA PHE A 263 6.34 -8.57 8.52
C PHE A 263 6.43 -9.49 9.76
N SER A 264 6.03 -9.00 10.95
CA SER A 264 5.96 -9.79 12.19
C SER A 264 4.99 -10.95 12.06
N TYR A 265 3.81 -10.75 11.48
CA TYR A 265 2.77 -11.77 11.37
C TYR A 265 3.18 -12.87 10.40
N ILE A 266 3.70 -12.52 9.22
CA ILE A 266 4.28 -13.48 8.27
C ILE A 266 5.39 -14.28 8.95
N THR A 267 6.30 -13.62 9.68
CA THR A 267 7.39 -14.27 10.42
C THR A 267 6.86 -15.29 11.43
N MET A 268 5.89 -14.91 12.26
CA MET A 268 5.31 -15.79 13.27
C MET A 268 4.51 -16.95 12.65
N LEU A 269 3.81 -16.69 11.55
CA LEU A 269 3.10 -17.71 10.79
C LEU A 269 4.07 -18.75 10.20
N HIS A 270 5.18 -18.32 9.63
CA HIS A 270 6.24 -19.22 9.17
C HIS A 270 6.86 -20.02 10.32
N LEU A 271 7.12 -19.38 11.46
CA LEU A 271 7.66 -20.04 12.64
C LEU A 271 6.70 -21.13 13.14
N TYR A 272 5.40 -20.83 13.25
CA TYR A 272 4.39 -21.78 13.69
C TYR A 272 4.22 -22.95 12.72
N GLU A 273 4.35 -22.72 11.41
CA GLU A 273 4.39 -23.80 10.42
C GLU A 273 5.60 -24.70 10.57
N THR A 274 6.77 -24.09 10.75
CA THR A 274 8.05 -24.81 10.89
C THR A 274 8.05 -25.67 12.15
N LEU A 275 7.48 -25.17 13.25
CA LEU A 275 7.34 -25.91 14.50
C LEU A 275 6.19 -26.93 14.48
N GLY A 276 5.38 -26.95 13.42
CA GLY A 276 4.22 -27.83 13.31
C GLY A 276 3.03 -27.43 14.18
N PHE A 277 3.00 -26.21 14.72
CA PHE A 277 1.91 -25.70 15.57
C PHE A 277 0.66 -25.37 14.76
N TRP A 278 0.82 -24.88 13.53
CA TRP A 278 -0.29 -24.46 12.69
C TRP A 278 0.10 -24.49 11.21
N ARG A 279 -0.77 -24.99 10.30
CA ARG A 279 -0.42 -25.24 8.88
C ARG A 279 -1.47 -24.77 7.86
N ARG A 280 -2.19 -23.68 8.17
CA ARG A 280 -3.19 -23.08 7.28
C ARG A 280 -2.92 -21.60 7.01
N SER A 281 -1.64 -21.24 6.84
CA SER A 281 -1.24 -19.83 6.78
C SER A 281 -1.12 -19.26 5.36
N ALA A 282 -1.18 -20.08 4.30
CA ALA A 282 -0.89 -19.63 2.94
C ALA A 282 -1.73 -18.41 2.50
N ASP A 283 -3.05 -18.49 2.65
CA ASP A 283 -3.95 -17.40 2.27
C ASP A 283 -3.74 -16.15 3.15
N VAL A 284 -3.51 -16.35 4.45
CA VAL A 284 -3.30 -15.26 5.42
C VAL A 284 -1.96 -14.55 5.19
N LYS A 285 -0.90 -15.31 4.89
CA LYS A 285 0.43 -14.76 4.56
C LYS A 285 0.38 -13.99 3.25
N ARG A 286 -0.39 -14.45 2.28
CA ARG A 286 -0.60 -13.74 1.01
C ARG A 286 -1.27 -12.38 1.24
N VAL A 287 -2.32 -12.33 2.05
CA VAL A 287 -2.96 -11.05 2.44
C VAL A 287 -1.99 -10.15 3.19
N HIS A 288 -1.28 -10.65 4.22
CA HIS A 288 -0.30 -9.84 4.95
C HIS A 288 0.83 -9.34 4.05
N PHE A 289 1.26 -10.12 3.06
CA PHE A 289 2.26 -9.67 2.11
C PHE A 289 1.72 -8.53 1.24
N ALA A 290 0.48 -8.63 0.79
CA ALA A 290 -0.19 -7.56 0.05
C ALA A 290 -0.37 -6.29 0.91
N GLU A 291 -0.70 -6.43 2.19
CA GLU A 291 -0.78 -5.31 3.14
C GLU A 291 0.59 -4.66 3.36
N GLU A 292 1.66 -5.45 3.53
CA GLU A 292 3.03 -4.95 3.65
C GLU A 292 3.47 -4.20 2.38
N TRP A 293 3.15 -4.75 1.21
CA TRP A 293 3.39 -4.13 -0.08
C TRP A 293 2.68 -2.78 -0.21
N ASN A 294 1.44 -2.68 0.30
CA ASN A 294 0.70 -1.43 0.31
C ASN A 294 1.39 -0.36 1.17
N GLU A 295 1.77 -0.69 2.41
CA GLU A 295 2.46 0.27 3.28
C GLU A 295 3.87 0.61 2.76
N PHE A 296 4.53 -0.32 2.05
CA PHE A 296 5.79 -0.01 1.36
C PHE A 296 5.61 1.05 0.28
N ASN A 297 4.55 0.98 -0.52
CA ASN A 297 4.27 2.01 -1.51
C ASN A 297 3.90 3.35 -0.86
N HIS A 298 3.18 3.34 0.27
CA HIS A 298 2.97 4.57 1.06
C HIS A 298 4.28 5.18 1.54
N LEU A 299 5.23 4.36 2.00
CA LEU A 299 6.56 4.82 2.38
C LEU A 299 7.29 5.49 1.20
N LEU A 300 7.31 4.87 0.02
CA LEU A 300 7.94 5.45 -1.18
C LEU A 300 7.31 6.79 -1.56
N ILE A 301 6.00 6.93 -1.39
CA ILE A 301 5.32 8.22 -1.58
C ILE A 301 5.86 9.24 -0.58
N MET A 302 5.97 8.92 0.71
CA MET A 302 6.48 9.85 1.70
C MET A 302 7.96 10.22 1.47
N GLU A 303 8.78 9.28 0.99
CA GLU A 303 10.16 9.55 0.56
C GLU A 303 10.20 10.53 -0.62
N SER A 304 9.34 10.33 -1.64
CA SER A 304 9.23 11.23 -2.79
C SER A 304 8.75 12.65 -2.42
N LEU A 305 8.07 12.80 -1.29
CA LEU A 305 7.64 14.08 -0.70
C LEU A 305 8.67 14.67 0.27
N GLY A 306 9.83 14.02 0.44
CA GLY A 306 10.93 14.48 1.29
C GLY A 306 10.71 14.23 2.78
N GLY A 307 9.85 13.28 3.16
CA GLY A 307 9.64 12.93 4.57
C GLY A 307 10.90 12.40 5.26
N ASP A 308 11.82 11.84 4.49
CA ASP A 308 13.03 11.18 4.94
C ASP A 308 14.29 12.04 4.93
N GLN A 309 14.17 13.34 4.65
CA GLN A 309 15.33 14.20 4.42
C GLN A 309 16.16 14.44 5.69
N SER A 310 15.50 14.64 6.83
CA SER A 310 16.17 14.86 8.11
C SER A 310 16.69 13.55 8.71
N TRP A 311 17.97 13.56 9.11
CA TRP A 311 18.64 12.37 9.63
C TRP A 311 17.99 11.81 10.89
N TRP A 312 17.53 12.69 11.79
CA TRP A 312 16.94 12.28 13.06
C TRP A 312 15.59 11.59 12.86
N VAL A 313 14.84 11.97 11.81
CA VAL A 313 13.57 11.33 11.45
C VAL A 313 13.84 9.91 10.99
N ARG A 314 14.80 9.70 10.08
CA ARG A 314 15.18 8.36 9.63
C ARG A 314 15.72 7.50 10.76
N PHE A 315 16.58 8.06 11.61
CA PHE A 315 17.06 7.37 12.80
C PHE A 315 15.89 6.90 13.67
N MET A 316 14.94 7.79 13.97
CA MET A 316 13.77 7.44 14.77
C MET A 316 12.89 6.39 14.09
N ALA A 317 12.61 6.53 12.80
CA ALA A 317 11.78 5.60 12.03
C ALA A 317 12.38 4.19 11.99
N GLN A 318 13.68 4.07 11.71
CA GLN A 318 14.37 2.77 11.63
C GLN A 318 14.42 2.06 12.99
N HIS A 319 14.77 2.78 14.06
CA HIS A 319 14.89 2.18 15.39
C HIS A 319 13.53 1.86 16.01
N SER A 320 12.52 2.71 15.79
CA SER A 320 11.16 2.43 16.22
C SER A 320 10.55 1.24 15.47
N ALA A 321 10.82 1.08 14.17
CA ALA A 321 10.39 -0.09 13.41
C ALA A 321 10.98 -1.40 13.98
N ILE A 322 12.28 -1.43 14.30
CA ILE A 322 12.92 -2.60 14.93
C ILE A 322 12.31 -2.88 16.31
N ALA A 323 12.15 -1.85 17.15
CA ALA A 323 11.56 -2.00 18.47
C ALA A 323 10.12 -2.51 18.38
N TYR A 324 9.34 -2.00 17.43
CA TYR A 324 7.96 -2.41 17.21
C TYR A 324 7.86 -3.84 16.69
N PHE A 325 8.72 -4.24 15.75
CA PHE A 325 8.83 -5.61 15.27
C PHE A 325 9.04 -6.60 16.44
N VAL A 326 10.02 -6.35 17.31
CA VAL A 326 10.30 -7.21 18.47
C VAL A 326 9.10 -7.24 19.43
N ALA A 327 8.48 -6.09 19.69
CA ALA A 327 7.30 -6.00 20.55
C ALA A 327 6.11 -6.81 19.98
N LEU A 328 5.90 -6.78 18.67
CA LEU A 328 4.85 -7.54 17.98
C LEU A 328 5.11 -9.04 18.02
N LEU A 329 6.36 -9.50 17.86
CA LEU A 329 6.69 -10.93 18.02
C LEU A 329 6.35 -11.42 19.43
N ALA A 330 6.68 -10.62 20.45
CA ALA A 330 6.35 -10.93 21.84
C ALA A 330 4.83 -10.92 22.07
N LEU A 331 4.14 -9.89 21.56
CA LEU A 331 2.69 -9.74 21.70
C LEU A 331 1.94 -10.86 20.99
N TRP A 332 2.36 -11.25 19.79
CA TRP A 332 1.80 -12.37 19.04
C TRP A 332 2.02 -13.70 19.77
N SER A 333 3.20 -13.90 20.34
CA SER A 333 3.51 -15.11 21.13
C SER A 333 2.60 -15.24 22.36
N ILE A 334 2.14 -14.12 22.93
CA ILE A 334 1.15 -14.10 24.00
C ILE A 334 -0.26 -14.32 23.43
N SER A 335 -0.64 -13.54 22.41
CA SER A 335 -1.95 -13.61 21.77
C SER A 335 -1.94 -12.95 20.38
N PRO A 336 -2.13 -13.71 19.30
CA PRO A 336 -2.29 -13.16 17.95
C PRO A 336 -3.48 -12.19 17.85
N THR A 337 -4.58 -12.47 18.56
CA THR A 337 -5.75 -11.58 18.61
C THR A 337 -5.41 -10.22 19.21
N LEU A 338 -4.54 -10.18 20.23
CA LEU A 338 -4.13 -8.94 20.85
C LEU A 338 -3.19 -8.13 19.94
N ALA A 339 -2.32 -8.81 19.20
CA ALA A 339 -1.47 -8.19 18.18
C ALA A 339 -2.30 -7.53 17.07
N TYR A 340 -3.27 -8.26 16.49
CA TYR A 340 -4.18 -7.69 15.48
C TYR A 340 -4.96 -6.48 15.99
N LYS A 341 -5.52 -6.55 17.21
CA LYS A 341 -6.21 -5.40 17.81
C LYS A 341 -5.30 -4.20 18.03
N PHE A 342 -4.03 -4.43 18.34
CA PHE A 342 -3.08 -3.32 18.48
C PHE A 342 -2.80 -2.64 17.14
N SER A 343 -2.64 -3.42 16.06
CA SER A 343 -2.51 -2.86 14.70
C SER A 343 -3.77 -2.11 14.26
N GLU A 344 -4.96 -2.65 14.54
CA GLU A 344 -6.24 -2.00 14.23
C GLU A 344 -6.38 -0.61 14.91
N LEU A 345 -5.90 -0.48 16.15
CA LEU A 345 -5.87 0.82 16.84
C LEU A 345 -4.97 1.83 16.12
N LEU A 346 -3.77 1.41 15.70
CA LEU A 346 -2.84 2.28 14.98
C LEU A 346 -3.37 2.65 13.59
N GLU A 347 -3.99 1.71 12.88
CA GLU A 347 -4.62 1.96 11.60
C GLU A 347 -5.78 2.96 11.73
N THR A 348 -6.63 2.81 12.75
CA THR A 348 -7.73 3.76 13.04
C THR A 348 -7.19 5.16 13.29
N HIS A 349 -6.11 5.28 14.07
CA HIS A 349 -5.44 6.55 14.31
C HIS A 349 -4.84 7.14 13.03
N ALA A 350 -4.24 6.30 12.17
CA ALA A 350 -3.70 6.71 10.89
C ALA A 350 -4.80 7.26 9.97
N VAL A 351 -5.95 6.59 9.89
CA VAL A 351 -7.12 7.06 9.14
C VAL A 351 -7.57 8.44 9.61
N ASN A 352 -7.63 8.66 10.93
CA ASN A 352 -7.98 9.97 11.49
C ASN A 352 -6.93 11.04 11.20
N THR A 353 -5.65 10.67 11.27
CA THR A 353 -4.51 11.56 10.96
C THR A 353 -4.54 12.01 9.50
N TYR A 354 -4.74 11.08 8.56
CA TYR A 354 -4.85 11.40 7.13
C TYR A 354 -6.14 12.17 6.81
N GLY A 355 -7.26 11.81 7.43
CA GLY A 355 -8.50 12.57 7.29
C GLY A 355 -8.34 14.02 7.73
N GLN A 356 -7.66 14.24 8.85
CA GLN A 356 -7.37 15.60 9.33
C GLN A 356 -6.43 16.35 8.38
N LEU A 357 -5.36 15.71 7.89
CA LEU A 357 -4.47 16.30 6.89
C LEU A 357 -5.24 16.80 5.67
N LEU A 358 -6.14 15.97 5.15
CA LEU A 358 -6.92 16.26 3.95
C LEU A 358 -7.88 17.44 4.18
N ASP A 359 -8.61 17.43 5.28
CA ASP A 359 -9.59 18.49 5.60
C ASP A 359 -8.89 19.83 5.89
N GLU A 360 -7.72 19.80 6.53
CA GLU A 360 -6.96 21.01 6.89
C GLU A 360 -6.23 21.66 5.69
N ASN A 361 -5.86 20.87 4.68
CA ASN A 361 -5.01 21.31 3.56
C ASN A 361 -5.65 21.15 2.18
N GLU A 362 -6.98 20.98 2.10
CA GLU A 362 -7.69 20.62 0.87
C GLU A 362 -7.33 21.51 -0.34
N GLU A 363 -7.35 22.83 -0.15
CA GLU A 363 -7.06 23.80 -1.21
C GLU A 363 -5.62 23.67 -1.71
N LEU A 364 -4.65 23.54 -0.79
CA LEU A 364 -3.24 23.43 -1.12
C LEU A 364 -2.92 22.10 -1.81
N LEU A 365 -3.51 21.00 -1.34
CA LEU A 365 -3.33 19.67 -1.91
C LEU A 365 -3.87 19.57 -3.34
N LYS A 366 -4.96 20.29 -3.67
CA LYS A 366 -5.49 20.36 -5.05
C LYS A 366 -4.53 21.04 -6.02
N GLU A 367 -3.65 21.91 -5.54
CA GLU A 367 -2.66 22.60 -6.38
C GLU A 367 -1.33 21.83 -6.52
N LEU A 368 -1.17 20.74 -5.79
CA LEU A 368 0.01 19.91 -5.76
C LEU A 368 -0.19 18.71 -6.71
N PRO A 369 0.74 18.45 -7.65
CA PRO A 369 0.64 17.26 -8.50
C PRO A 369 0.83 15.99 -7.65
N PRO A 370 0.27 14.83 -7.98
CA PRO A 370 0.65 13.60 -7.29
C PRO A 370 2.13 13.25 -7.58
N SER A 371 2.82 12.60 -6.63
CA SER A 371 4.21 12.18 -6.83
C SER A 371 4.31 11.00 -7.82
N THR A 372 5.50 10.79 -8.41
CA THR A 372 5.72 9.65 -9.33
C THR A 372 5.40 8.31 -8.67
N ALA A 373 5.84 8.10 -7.43
CA ALA A 373 5.57 6.89 -6.66
C ALA A 373 4.07 6.65 -6.49
N ALA A 374 3.30 7.71 -6.21
CA ALA A 374 1.85 7.62 -6.09
C ALA A 374 1.19 7.28 -7.43
N VAL A 375 1.62 7.89 -8.52
CA VAL A 375 1.10 7.60 -9.86
C VAL A 375 1.42 6.16 -10.27
N GLN A 376 2.66 5.72 -10.05
CA GLN A 376 3.10 4.35 -10.32
C GLN A 376 2.23 3.34 -9.57
N TYR A 377 2.07 3.53 -8.26
CA TYR A 377 1.31 2.60 -7.44
C TYR A 377 -0.19 2.61 -7.75
N TYR A 378 -0.84 3.78 -7.74
CA TYR A 378 -2.30 3.86 -7.84
C TYR A 378 -2.83 3.80 -9.27
N SER A 379 -2.03 4.15 -10.28
CA SER A 379 -2.48 4.10 -11.68
C SER A 379 -2.08 2.81 -12.37
N PHE A 380 -0.83 2.35 -12.18
CA PHE A 380 -0.32 1.16 -12.86
C PHE A 380 -0.33 -0.08 -11.95
N GLY A 381 -0.04 0.10 -10.66
CA GLY A 381 -0.13 -0.95 -9.66
C GLY A 381 -1.56 -1.44 -9.41
N ALA A 382 -2.59 -0.74 -9.89
CA ALA A 382 -3.97 -1.23 -9.84
C ALA A 382 -4.18 -2.56 -10.61
N ALA A 383 -3.31 -2.87 -11.57
CA ALA A 383 -3.29 -4.15 -12.28
C ALA A 383 -2.57 -5.27 -11.48
N ASP A 384 -1.72 -4.90 -10.52
CA ASP A 384 -0.99 -5.83 -9.67
C ASP A 384 -1.98 -6.74 -8.92
N PRO A 385 -1.84 -8.08 -9.03
CA PRO A 385 -2.64 -9.02 -8.26
C PRO A 385 -2.71 -8.70 -6.76
N PHE A 386 -1.62 -8.19 -6.17
CA PHE A 386 -1.58 -7.85 -4.74
C PHE A 386 -2.42 -6.63 -4.38
N PHE A 387 -2.61 -5.68 -5.30
CA PHE A 387 -3.40 -4.46 -5.05
C PHE A 387 -4.86 -4.76 -4.68
N GLY A 388 -5.43 -5.84 -5.25
CA GLY A 388 -6.80 -6.27 -4.95
C GLY A 388 -6.94 -7.17 -3.72
N GLU A 389 -5.84 -7.71 -3.18
CA GLU A 389 -5.89 -8.80 -2.19
C GLU A 389 -6.16 -8.33 -0.77
N TYR A 390 -5.65 -7.16 -0.40
CA TYR A 390 -5.97 -6.53 0.89
C TYR A 390 -7.34 -5.83 0.88
N GLN A 391 -7.98 -5.66 -0.28
CA GLN A 391 -9.32 -5.08 -0.43
C GLN A 391 -10.44 -6.09 -0.09
N THR A 392 -10.35 -6.68 1.10
CA THR A 392 -11.14 -7.85 1.53
C THR A 392 -12.66 -7.62 1.55
N THR A 393 -13.14 -6.38 1.69
CA THR A 393 -14.59 -6.09 1.69
C THR A 393 -15.21 -6.21 0.30
N ALA A 394 -14.49 -5.89 -0.79
CA ALA A 394 -14.97 -6.05 -2.15
C ALA A 394 -15.15 -7.53 -2.51
N LEU A 395 -14.15 -8.35 -2.16
CA LEU A 395 -14.20 -9.80 -2.31
C LEU A 395 -15.32 -10.45 -1.48
N SER A 396 -15.58 -9.93 -0.27
CA SER A 396 -16.67 -10.43 0.59
C SER A 396 -18.07 -10.16 0.04
N LYS A 397 -18.22 -9.14 -0.82
CA LYS A 397 -19.50 -8.74 -1.43
C LYS A 397 -19.68 -9.28 -2.85
N GLY A 398 -18.66 -9.92 -3.43
CA GLY A 398 -18.72 -10.46 -4.79
C GLY A 398 -18.79 -9.38 -5.89
N GLU A 399 -18.40 -8.15 -5.57
CA GLU A 399 -18.35 -7.06 -6.55
C GLU A 399 -17.03 -7.15 -7.35
N PRO A 400 -17.06 -7.01 -8.69
CA PRO A 400 -15.84 -7.00 -9.48
C PRO A 400 -14.98 -5.79 -9.10
N VAL A 401 -13.66 -5.98 -8.99
CA VAL A 401 -12.69 -4.91 -8.62
C VAL A 401 -12.81 -3.68 -9.54
N SER A 402 -13.29 -3.88 -10.78
CA SER A 402 -13.54 -2.82 -11.75
C SER A 402 -14.75 -1.93 -11.45
N SER A 403 -15.72 -2.35 -10.62
CA SER A 403 -16.93 -1.56 -10.32
C SER A 403 -16.75 -0.53 -9.20
N ILE A 404 -15.53 -0.42 -8.65
CA ILE A 404 -15.20 0.49 -7.55
C ILE A 404 -14.69 1.86 -8.07
N TRP A 405 -14.35 1.95 -9.36
CA TRP A 405 -13.78 3.14 -10.01
C TRP A 405 -14.83 4.06 -10.64
#